data_AF-A0A252A5Y2-F1
#
_entry.id   AF-A0A252A5Y2-F1
#
_cell.length_a   1.000
_cell.length_b   1.000
_cell.length_c   1.000
_cell.angle_alpha   90.00
_cell.angle_beta   90.00
_cell.angle_gamma   90.00
#
_symmetry.space_group_name_H-M   'P 1'
#
loop_
_entity.id
_entity.type
_entity.pdbx_description
1 polymer ?
#
loop_
_entity_poly.entity_id
_entity_poly.type
_entity_poly.pdbx_seq_one_letter_code
_entity_poly.pdbx_strand_id
1 'polypeptide(L)'
;RSVSAFSPIVAPTQVPWGEKAFSAYLGPDRASWAAYDPLELVRTATERLPVLIDQGLADQFLKEQLRPQLFQAAAQNAGQELILNLRPDYDHSYYFIASFIADHLRHFVSKLR
;
A
#
# COMPACT_ATOMS: atom_id res chain seq x y z
N ARG A 1 13.94 -3.33 11.12
CA ARG A 1 12.46 -3.43 10.99
C ARG A 1 12.10 -3.07 9.56
N SER A 2 10.98 -3.58 9.06
CA SER A 2 10.47 -3.31 7.71
C SER A 2 8.96 -3.49 7.66
N VAL A 3 8.34 -3.07 6.56
CA VAL A 3 6.90 -3.24 6.30
C VAL A 3 6.71 -3.78 4.90
N SER A 4 5.72 -4.67 4.72
CA SER A 4 5.35 -5.11 3.38
C SER A 4 3.85 -5.36 3.26
N ALA A 5 3.33 -5.33 2.03
CA ALA A 5 1.90 -5.52 1.75
C ALA A 5 1.64 -6.14 0.38
N PHE A 6 0.53 -6.88 0.27
CA PHE A 6 -0.03 -7.38 -0.98
C PHE A 6 -1.26 -6.57 -1.36
N SER A 7 -1.33 -6.11 -2.61
CA SER A 7 -2.48 -5.37 -3.17
C SER A 7 -3.06 -4.31 -2.20
N PRO A 8 -2.25 -3.39 -1.63
CA PRO A 8 -2.72 -2.46 -0.62
C PRO A 8 -3.61 -1.35 -1.21
N ILE A 9 -4.59 -0.90 -0.42
CA ILE A 9 -5.27 0.38 -0.65
C ILE A 9 -4.32 1.48 -0.16
N VAL A 10 -3.61 2.13 -1.09
CA VAL A 10 -2.59 3.10 -0.71
C VAL A 10 -3.10 4.52 -0.50
N ALA A 11 -4.29 4.83 -1.00
CA ALA A 11 -4.91 6.16 -0.95
C ALA A 11 -6.39 6.05 -0.58
N PRO A 12 -6.75 5.50 0.60
CA PRO A 12 -8.13 5.28 1.01
C PRO A 12 -8.99 6.56 0.97
N THR A 13 -8.41 7.74 1.15
CA THR A 13 -9.14 9.02 1.04
C THR A 13 -9.56 9.37 -0.39
N GLN A 14 -9.10 8.64 -1.41
CA GLN A 14 -9.29 8.93 -2.84
C GLN A 14 -9.99 7.80 -3.60
N VAL A 15 -10.51 6.79 -2.90
CA VAL A 15 -11.13 5.61 -3.52
C VAL A 15 -12.45 5.22 -2.84
N PRO A 16 -13.41 4.61 -3.57
CA PRO A 16 -14.75 4.37 -3.04
C PRO A 16 -14.81 3.56 -1.75
N TRP A 17 -13.97 2.52 -1.60
CA TRP A 17 -13.94 1.72 -0.37
C TRP A 17 -13.50 2.53 0.85
N GLY A 18 -12.44 3.32 0.72
CA GLY A 18 -11.95 4.14 1.80
C GLY A 18 -12.88 5.31 2.11
N GLU A 19 -13.44 5.98 1.10
CA GLU A 19 -14.44 7.05 1.30
C GLU A 19 -15.66 6.53 2.07
N LYS A 20 -16.18 5.36 1.69
CA LYS A 20 -17.32 4.73 2.38
C LYS A 20 -16.97 4.39 3.84
N ALA A 21 -15.83 3.75 4.06
CA ALA A 21 -15.41 3.32 5.40
C ALA A 21 -15.10 4.52 6.31
N PHE A 22 -14.35 5.51 5.82
CA PHE A 22 -13.98 6.67 6.60
C PHE A 22 -15.18 7.58 6.89
N SER A 23 -16.10 7.76 5.95
CA SER A 23 -17.36 8.48 6.24
C SER A 23 -18.15 7.82 7.37
N ALA A 24 -18.17 6.48 7.42
CA ALA A 24 -18.90 5.73 8.44
C ALA A 24 -18.19 5.74 9.82
N TYR A 25 -16.86 5.63 9.85
CA TYR A 25 -16.11 5.46 11.09
C TYR A 25 -15.50 6.75 11.65
N LEU A 26 -15.06 7.65 10.78
CA LEU A 26 -14.37 8.89 11.13
C LEU A 26 -15.25 10.13 10.94
N GLY A 27 -16.44 9.96 10.34
CA GLY A 27 -17.39 11.04 10.06
C GLY A 27 -17.03 11.84 8.80
N PRO A 28 -17.77 12.93 8.55
CA PRO A 28 -17.71 13.66 7.27
C PRO A 28 -16.48 14.58 7.12
N ASP A 29 -15.74 14.84 8.20
CA ASP A 29 -14.55 15.68 8.15
C ASP A 29 -13.37 14.93 7.51
N ARG A 30 -13.16 15.17 6.21
CA ARG A 30 -12.09 14.53 5.43
C ARG A 30 -10.68 14.92 5.89
N ALA A 31 -10.51 16.05 6.59
CA ALA A 31 -9.19 16.44 7.11
C ALA A 31 -8.71 15.42 8.16
N SER A 32 -9.63 14.87 8.96
CA SER A 32 -9.32 13.84 9.96
C SER A 32 -8.85 12.51 9.35
N TRP A 33 -9.18 12.23 8.09
CA TRP A 33 -8.86 10.97 7.43
C TRP A 33 -7.38 10.84 7.05
N ALA A 34 -6.68 11.97 6.90
CA ALA A 34 -5.27 11.99 6.49
C ALA A 34 -4.35 11.20 7.44
N ALA A 35 -4.72 11.10 8.73
CA ALA A 35 -3.99 10.31 9.71
C ALA A 35 -4.02 8.79 9.46
N TYR A 36 -4.91 8.32 8.56
CA TYR A 36 -5.11 6.91 8.22
C TYR A 36 -4.84 6.60 6.74
N ASP A 37 -4.30 7.56 5.99
CA ASP A 37 -4.02 7.42 4.56
C ASP A 37 -2.50 7.26 4.31
N PRO A 38 -2.02 6.10 3.83
CA PRO A 38 -0.60 5.89 3.57
C PRO A 38 0.01 6.92 2.59
N LEU A 39 -0.76 7.40 1.62
CA LEU A 39 -0.31 8.41 0.65
C LEU A 39 -0.07 9.77 1.32
N GLU A 40 -0.88 10.14 2.29
CA GLU A 40 -0.69 11.37 3.06
C GLU A 40 0.42 11.20 4.11
N LEU A 41 0.46 10.05 4.78
CA LEU A 41 1.46 9.76 5.81
C LEU A 41 2.89 9.70 5.25
N VAL A 42 3.12 9.09 4.08
CA VAL A 42 4.48 8.95 3.53
C VAL A 42 5.15 10.30 3.23
N ARG A 43 4.35 11.34 2.95
CA ARG A 43 4.83 12.71 2.66
C ARG A 43 5.43 13.38 3.89
N THR A 44 4.94 13.06 5.09
CA THR A 44 5.32 13.73 6.35
C THR A 44 6.05 12.79 7.33
N ALA A 45 6.13 11.50 7.02
CA ALA A 45 6.79 10.51 7.86
C ALA A 45 8.25 10.86 8.18
N THR A 46 8.59 10.82 9.47
CA THR A 46 9.96 10.98 9.97
C THR A 46 10.70 9.63 10.01
N GLU A 47 10.01 8.55 10.36
CA GLU A 47 10.54 7.18 10.26
C GLU A 47 10.30 6.64 8.84
N ARG A 48 11.36 6.13 8.22
CA ARG A 48 11.33 5.55 6.86
C ARG A 48 11.85 4.13 6.88
N LEU A 49 10.98 3.19 7.23
CA LEU A 49 11.29 1.76 7.14
C LEU A 49 11.30 1.32 5.68
N PRO A 50 12.14 0.36 5.26
CA PRO A 50 12.03 -0.23 3.93
C PRO A 50 10.63 -0.80 3.69
N VAL A 51 10.03 -0.44 2.55
CA VAL A 51 8.68 -0.87 2.15
C VAL A 51 8.78 -1.83 0.97
N LEU A 52 8.12 -2.98 1.05
CA LEU A 52 7.91 -3.89 -0.07
C LEU A 52 6.41 -4.02 -0.40
N ILE A 53 6.02 -3.75 -1.65
CA ILE A 53 4.66 -3.94 -2.14
C ILE A 53 4.69 -4.89 -3.34
N ASP A 54 3.86 -5.92 -3.29
CA ASP A 54 3.55 -6.77 -4.43
C ASP A 54 2.12 -6.50 -4.90
N GLN A 55 1.95 -6.26 -6.20
CA GLN A 55 0.66 -5.99 -6.83
C GLN A 55 0.46 -6.86 -8.07
N GLY A 56 -0.65 -7.59 -8.11
CA GLY A 56 -1.12 -8.26 -9.32
C GLY A 56 -1.62 -7.27 -10.39
N LEU A 57 -1.21 -7.42 -11.64
CA LEU A 57 -1.65 -6.57 -12.76
C LEU A 57 -3.01 -6.99 -13.34
N ALA A 58 -3.45 -8.22 -13.08
CA ALA A 58 -4.79 -8.70 -13.41
C ALA A 58 -5.79 -8.54 -12.25
N ASP A 59 -5.38 -7.85 -11.17
CA ASP A 59 -6.22 -7.54 -10.03
C ASP A 59 -7.39 -6.62 -10.43
N GLN A 60 -8.61 -7.12 -10.27
CA GLN A 60 -9.84 -6.42 -10.66
C GLN A 60 -10.05 -5.09 -9.90
N PHE A 61 -9.39 -4.89 -8.75
CA PHE A 61 -9.51 -3.68 -7.93
C PHE A 61 -8.40 -2.66 -8.20
N LEU A 62 -7.41 -3.00 -9.03
CA LEU A 62 -6.18 -2.23 -9.25
C LEU A 62 -6.43 -0.74 -9.51
N LYS A 63 -7.31 -0.42 -10.46
CA LYS A 63 -7.56 0.96 -10.91
C LYS A 63 -8.51 1.71 -9.98
N GLU A 64 -9.52 1.02 -9.45
CA GLU A 64 -10.59 1.67 -8.69
C GLU A 64 -10.21 1.88 -7.23
N GLN A 65 -9.55 0.91 -6.59
CA GLN A 65 -9.32 0.88 -5.15
C GLN A 65 -7.85 0.95 -4.75
N LEU A 66 -6.94 0.32 -5.49
CA LEU A 66 -5.57 0.07 -4.98
C LEU A 66 -4.59 1.18 -5.37
N ARG A 67 -4.52 1.51 -6.67
CA ARG A 67 -3.76 2.63 -7.25
C ARG A 67 -2.30 2.76 -6.73
N PRO A 68 -1.48 1.69 -6.77
CA PRO A 68 -0.12 1.67 -6.20
C PRO A 68 0.81 2.76 -6.78
N GLN A 69 0.56 3.21 -8.01
CA GLN A 69 1.31 4.28 -8.67
C GLN A 69 1.27 5.61 -7.90
N LEU A 70 0.19 5.89 -7.16
CA LEU A 70 0.09 7.08 -6.33
C LEU A 70 1.13 7.04 -5.20
N PHE A 71 1.24 5.89 -4.53
CA PHE A 71 2.23 5.69 -3.47
C PHE A 71 3.65 5.68 -4.01
N GLN A 72 3.89 5.08 -5.19
CA GLN A 72 5.21 5.10 -5.82
C GLN A 72 5.71 6.52 -6.03
N ALA A 73 4.88 7.41 -6.59
CA ALA A 73 5.24 8.80 -6.81
C ALA A 73 5.47 9.55 -5.49
N ALA A 74 4.60 9.35 -4.49
CA ALA A 74 4.74 10.00 -3.18
C ALA A 74 5.99 9.50 -2.42
N ALA A 75 6.28 8.21 -2.47
CA ALA A 75 7.46 7.59 -1.87
C ALA A 75 8.74 8.14 -2.51
N GLN A 76 8.79 8.24 -3.83
CA GLN A 76 9.93 8.83 -4.54
C GLN A 76 10.17 10.29 -4.12
N ASN A 77 9.11 11.11 -4.07
CA ASN A 77 9.23 12.51 -3.66
C ASN A 77 9.66 12.68 -2.19
N ALA A 78 9.26 11.75 -1.33
CA ALA A 78 9.57 11.78 0.09
C ALA A 78 10.92 11.11 0.44
N GLY A 79 11.61 10.48 -0.52
CA GLY A 79 12.83 9.71 -0.25
C GLY A 79 12.57 8.43 0.57
N GLN A 80 11.36 7.86 0.46
CA GLN A 80 10.98 6.59 1.07
C GLN A 80 11.52 5.42 0.24
N GLU A 81 12.28 4.51 0.85
CA GLU A 81 12.70 3.26 0.21
C GLU A 81 11.46 2.40 -0.07
N LEU A 82 11.18 2.16 -1.35
CA LEU A 82 10.06 1.36 -1.83
C LEU A 82 10.54 0.38 -2.90
N ILE A 83 10.25 -0.90 -2.70
CA ILE A 83 10.26 -1.92 -3.73
C ILE A 83 8.81 -2.19 -4.13
N LEU A 84 8.44 -1.83 -5.36
CA LEU A 84 7.11 -2.10 -5.91
C LEU A 84 7.24 -3.13 -7.04
N ASN A 85 6.77 -4.36 -6.78
CA ASN A 85 6.73 -5.44 -7.76
C ASN A 85 5.37 -5.50 -8.42
N LEU A 86 5.32 -5.27 -9.73
CA LEU A 86 4.14 -5.46 -10.54
C LEU A 86 4.19 -6.86 -11.15
N ARG A 87 3.20 -7.70 -10.84
CA ARG A 87 3.16 -9.12 -11.21
C ARG A 87 2.14 -9.33 -12.35
N PRO A 88 2.59 -9.59 -13.60
CA PRO A 88 1.70 -9.88 -14.72
C PRO A 88 0.80 -11.08 -14.42
N ASP A 89 -0.46 -11.03 -14.87
CA ASP A 89 -1.44 -12.12 -14.79
C ASP A 89 -1.89 -12.56 -13.38
N TYR A 90 -1.34 -11.97 -12.32
CA TYR A 90 -1.79 -12.23 -10.94
C TYR A 90 -2.98 -11.33 -10.54
N ASP A 91 -3.91 -11.94 -9.80
CA ASP A 91 -5.16 -11.33 -9.33
C ASP A 91 -5.06 -10.86 -7.86
N HIS A 92 -6.21 -10.65 -7.21
CA HIS A 92 -6.32 -10.25 -5.80
C HIS A 92 -6.38 -11.43 -4.80
N SER A 93 -6.24 -12.67 -5.27
CA SER A 93 -6.56 -13.85 -4.46
C SER A 93 -5.40 -14.30 -3.57
N TYR A 94 -5.68 -15.26 -2.69
CA TYR A 94 -4.63 -15.94 -1.94
C TYR A 94 -3.69 -16.78 -2.83
N TYR A 95 -4.06 -17.12 -4.07
CA TYR A 95 -3.11 -17.74 -4.99
C TYR A 95 -1.97 -16.79 -5.35
N PHE A 96 -2.29 -15.52 -5.57
CA PHE A 96 -1.29 -14.46 -5.73
C PHE A 96 -0.43 -14.31 -4.47
N ILE A 97 -1.05 -14.15 -3.30
CA ILE A 97 -0.32 -14.00 -2.02
C ILE A 97 0.62 -15.19 -1.78
N ALA A 98 0.11 -16.42 -1.91
CA ALA A 98 0.88 -17.63 -1.67
C ALA A 98 2.08 -17.78 -2.62
N SER A 99 1.99 -17.23 -3.83
CA SER A 99 3.09 -17.28 -4.82
C SER A 99 4.31 -16.46 -4.38
N PHE A 100 4.12 -15.40 -3.59
CA PHE A 100 5.17 -14.43 -3.25
C PHE A 100 5.37 -14.20 -1.75
N ILE A 101 4.59 -14.86 -0.88
CA ILE A 101 4.71 -14.72 0.58
C ILE A 101 6.12 -15.04 1.10
N ALA A 102 6.83 -15.98 0.47
CA ALA A 102 8.21 -16.30 0.82
C ALA A 102 9.15 -15.10 0.66
N ASP A 103 8.94 -14.24 -0.35
CA ASP A 103 9.75 -13.03 -0.56
C ASP A 103 9.49 -11.99 0.53
N HIS A 104 8.24 -11.85 0.97
CA HIS A 104 7.88 -10.97 2.08
C HIS A 104 8.49 -11.45 3.40
N LEU A 105 8.47 -12.75 3.66
CA LEU A 105 9.14 -13.34 4.83
C LEU A 105 10.65 -13.08 4.81
N ARG A 106 11.32 -13.27 3.66
CA ARG A 106 12.74 -12.94 3.51
C ARG A 106 13.01 -11.45 3.72
N HIS A 107 12.14 -10.58 3.18
CA HIS A 107 12.23 -9.13 3.38
C HIS A 107 12.18 -8.79 4.87
N PHE A 108 11.26 -9.37 5.63
CA PHE A 108 11.21 -9.19 7.09
C PHE A 108 12.46 -9.71 7.78
N VAL A 109 12.86 -10.97 7.52
CA VAL A 109 14.02 -11.60 8.17
C VAL A 109 15.31 -10.82 7.91
N SER A 110 15.53 -10.33 6.69
CA SER A 110 16.71 -9.53 6.34
C SER A 110 16.84 -8.20 7.10
N LYS A 111 15.74 -7.75 7.73
CA LYS A 111 15.65 -6.49 8.47
C LYS A 111 15.35 -6.72 9.96
N LEU A 112 15.28 -7.97 10.42
CA LEU A 112 15.32 -8.31 11.84
C LEU A 112 16.76 -8.12 12.34
N ARG A 113 16.90 -7.52 13.52
CA ARG A 113 18.18 -7.45 14.25
C ARG A 113 18.25 -8.61 15.22
#